data_AF-K2FIH4-F1
#
_entry.id   AF-K2FIH4-F1
#
_cell.length_a   1.000
_cell.length_b   1.000
_cell.length_c   1.000
_cell.angle_alpha   90.00
_cell.angle_beta   90.00
_cell.angle_gamma   90.00
#
_symmetry.space_group_name_H-M   'P 1'
#
loop_
_entity.id
_entity.type
_entity.pdbx_description
1 polymer ?
#
loop_
_entity_poly.entity_id
_entity_poly.type
_entity_poly.pdbx_seq_one_letter_code
_entity_poly.pdbx_strand_id
1 'polypeptide(L)'
;MKVIDCLEKVKQDIFDDLDEYYSRGSNMFNEEPDDENYKEARLIIKRLANEAGKRVPSFIEDGRTVREAVESAVYESETNSGSVLALRNYLGRSINEFTDYAEDKKVEVELTYIESQFPSKLTYTTIKSSLVSCEQRLEKGDYSGAVTSARTLVEGVCKEILTHFPEVEIKDNITLPQLFKKVQQNLNLAPNDETLERNLKDVLNGLIKIVNGIAEVRNKYGDAHPPKNLIMEHHAKLVVNSSKTVIDFLFKTYEYQNERGTLKKNS
;
A
#
# COMPACT_ATOMS: atom_id res chain seq x y z
N MET A 1 1.23 -11.39 8.77
CA MET A 1 2.71 -11.38 8.75
C MET A 1 3.16 -10.65 7.48
N LYS A 2 4.27 -9.89 7.45
CA LYS A 2 4.70 -9.26 6.18
C LYS A 2 5.12 -10.40 5.22
N VAL A 3 4.86 -10.27 3.92
CA VAL A 3 5.18 -11.30 2.90
C VAL A 3 6.60 -11.87 3.04
N ILE A 4 7.59 -11.01 3.31
CA ILE A 4 8.99 -11.42 3.53
C ILE A 4 9.11 -12.29 4.78
N ASP A 5 8.56 -11.85 5.93
CA ASP A 5 8.59 -12.60 7.18
C ASP A 5 7.99 -14.01 7.02
N CYS A 6 6.93 -14.15 6.19
CA CYS A 6 6.32 -15.43 5.86
C CYS A 6 7.27 -16.35 5.07
N LEU A 7 7.90 -15.82 4.02
CA LEU A 7 8.84 -16.58 3.20
C LEU A 7 10.10 -16.97 3.98
N GLU A 8 10.62 -16.08 4.82
CA GLU A 8 11.76 -16.36 5.71
C GLU A 8 11.42 -17.42 6.75
N LYS A 9 10.22 -17.34 7.35
CA LYS A 9 9.76 -18.34 8.31
C LYS A 9 9.64 -19.72 7.67
N VAL A 10 9.00 -19.81 6.50
CA VAL A 10 8.87 -21.08 5.77
C VAL A 10 10.20 -21.65 5.32
N LYS A 11 11.13 -20.80 4.89
CA LYS A 11 12.50 -21.24 4.58
C LYS A 11 13.18 -21.88 5.79
N GLN A 12 13.02 -21.27 6.97
CA GLN A 12 13.56 -21.82 8.21
C GLN A 12 12.88 -23.15 8.57
N ASP A 13 11.55 -23.22 8.49
CA ASP A 13 10.80 -24.44 8.82
C ASP A 13 11.18 -25.61 7.90
N ILE A 14 11.39 -25.35 6.60
CA ILE A 14 11.89 -26.35 5.64
C ILE A 14 13.31 -26.81 5.99
N PHE A 15 14.18 -25.89 6.42
CA PHE A 15 15.55 -26.24 6.82
C PHE A 15 15.59 -27.06 8.11
N ASP A 16 14.75 -26.72 9.08
CA ASP A 16 14.65 -27.44 10.33
C ASP A 16 14.14 -28.88 10.09
N ASP A 17 13.12 -29.04 9.24
CA ASP A 17 12.58 -30.35 8.86
C ASP A 17 13.59 -31.18 8.04
N LEU A 18 14.33 -30.54 7.13
CA LEU A 18 15.42 -31.17 6.37
C LEU A 18 16.56 -31.65 7.28
N ASP A 19 16.98 -30.82 8.23
CA ASP A 19 18.03 -31.19 9.19
C ASP A 19 17.57 -32.34 10.10
N GLU A 20 16.29 -32.35 10.50
CA GLU A 20 15.71 -33.46 11.25
C GLU A 20 15.70 -34.76 10.42
N TYR A 21 15.27 -34.69 9.16
CA TYR A 21 15.22 -35.81 8.23
C TYR A 21 16.56 -36.55 8.14
N TYR A 22 17.68 -35.80 8.02
CA TYR A 22 19.01 -36.39 7.94
C TYR A 22 19.66 -36.70 9.29
N SER A 23 19.20 -36.10 10.39
CA SER A 23 19.79 -36.32 11.72
C SER A 23 19.25 -37.56 12.44
N ARG A 24 18.01 -37.99 12.18
CA ARG A 24 17.33 -39.03 12.99
C ARG A 24 17.17 -40.40 12.30
N GLY A 25 17.50 -40.52 11.02
CA GLY A 25 17.17 -41.72 10.24
C GLY A 25 15.64 -41.86 10.07
N SER A 26 15.21 -42.57 9.03
CA SER A 26 13.85 -42.45 8.44
C SER A 26 12.63 -42.81 9.32
N ASN A 27 12.74 -43.01 10.64
CA ASN A 27 11.72 -43.68 11.44
C ASN A 27 11.51 -43.19 12.89
N MET A 28 11.61 -41.89 13.18
CA MET A 28 11.02 -41.30 14.40
C MET A 28 10.58 -39.86 14.16
N PHE A 29 9.29 -39.67 13.89
CA PHE A 29 8.66 -38.36 13.67
C PHE A 29 7.97 -37.88 14.97
N ASN A 30 8.16 -36.61 15.37
CA ASN A 30 7.33 -35.93 16.38
C ASN A 30 7.15 -34.44 16.04
N GLU A 31 5.98 -33.92 16.42
CA GLU A 31 5.35 -32.62 16.10
C GLU A 31 5.39 -32.22 14.62
N GLU A 32 4.24 -32.33 13.95
CA GLU A 32 4.07 -31.79 12.60
C GLU A 32 4.44 -30.30 12.60
N PRO A 33 5.31 -29.85 11.67
CA PRO A 33 5.58 -28.43 11.52
C PRO A 33 4.27 -27.67 11.30
N ASP A 34 4.19 -26.44 11.83
CA ASP A 34 3.03 -25.58 11.61
C ASP A 34 2.91 -25.21 10.12
N ASP A 35 2.02 -25.92 9.44
CA ASP A 35 1.77 -25.75 8.01
C ASP A 35 1.02 -24.46 7.66
N GLU A 36 0.55 -23.66 8.63
CA GLU A 36 -0.16 -22.42 8.34
C GLU A 36 0.72 -21.47 7.52
N ASN A 37 1.98 -21.29 7.94
CA ASN A 37 2.95 -20.48 7.22
C ASN A 37 3.27 -21.06 5.83
N TYR A 38 3.42 -22.39 5.73
CA TYR A 38 3.71 -23.05 4.46
C TYR A 38 2.59 -22.90 3.44
N LYS A 39 1.33 -23.05 3.88
CA LYS A 39 0.14 -22.85 3.03
C LYS A 39 0.06 -21.42 2.53
N GLU A 40 0.35 -20.44 3.39
CA GLU A 40 0.40 -19.03 3.03
C GLU A 40 1.53 -18.74 2.02
N ALA A 41 2.76 -19.18 2.31
CA ALA A 41 3.92 -19.01 1.43
C ALA A 41 3.71 -19.65 0.06
N ARG A 42 3.04 -20.80 -0.02
CA ARG A 42 2.72 -21.48 -1.27
C ARG A 42 1.82 -20.64 -2.17
N LEU A 43 0.81 -19.96 -1.61
CA LEU A 43 -0.05 -19.05 -2.36
C LEU A 43 0.73 -17.81 -2.80
N ILE A 44 1.57 -17.27 -1.92
CA ILE A 44 2.45 -16.12 -2.21
C ILE A 44 3.40 -16.45 -3.37
N ILE A 45 4.16 -17.54 -3.30
CA ILE A 45 5.13 -17.94 -4.33
C ILE A 45 4.44 -18.19 -5.67
N LYS A 46 3.27 -18.86 -5.69
CA LYS A 46 2.50 -19.07 -6.93
C LYS A 46 2.07 -17.76 -7.58
N ARG A 47 1.66 -16.78 -6.77
CA ARG A 47 1.29 -15.45 -7.25
C ARG A 47 2.52 -14.70 -7.78
N LEU A 48 3.61 -14.66 -7.01
CA LEU A 48 4.84 -13.97 -7.42
C LEU A 48 5.45 -14.59 -8.69
N ALA A 49 5.42 -15.92 -8.82
CA ALA A 49 5.86 -16.63 -10.02
C ALA A 49 5.03 -16.24 -11.26
N ASN A 50 3.70 -16.18 -11.12
CA ASN A 50 2.83 -15.71 -12.20
C ASN A 50 3.15 -14.26 -12.61
N GLU A 51 3.28 -13.37 -11.61
CA GLU A 51 3.58 -11.96 -11.84
C GLU A 51 4.98 -11.76 -12.47
N ALA A 52 5.97 -12.58 -12.10
CA ALA A 52 7.33 -12.53 -12.63
C ALA A 52 7.51 -13.27 -13.96
N GLY A 53 6.49 -13.99 -14.45
CA GLY A 53 6.62 -14.89 -15.60
C GLY A 53 7.58 -16.06 -15.37
N LYS A 54 7.74 -16.49 -14.12
CA LYS A 54 8.65 -17.56 -13.68
C LYS A 54 7.88 -18.86 -13.39
N ARG A 55 8.61 -19.97 -13.36
CA ARG A 55 8.05 -21.27 -12.93
C ARG A 55 7.98 -21.33 -11.41
N VAL A 56 6.97 -22.05 -10.91
CA VAL A 56 6.86 -22.37 -9.49
C VAL A 56 7.84 -23.51 -9.18
N PRO A 57 8.58 -23.46 -8.06
CA PRO A 57 9.45 -24.58 -7.67
C PRO A 57 8.64 -25.86 -7.42
N SER A 58 9.17 -27.02 -7.81
CA SER A 58 8.49 -28.34 -7.71
C SER A 58 7.96 -28.63 -6.31
N PHE A 59 8.80 -28.46 -5.29
CA PHE A 59 8.43 -28.68 -3.89
C PHE A 59 7.25 -27.79 -3.40
N ILE A 60 7.08 -26.60 -3.99
CA ILE A 60 5.93 -25.69 -3.73
C ILE A 60 4.70 -26.12 -4.55
N GLU A 61 4.90 -26.64 -5.75
CA GLU A 61 3.82 -27.10 -6.62
C GLU A 61 3.13 -28.34 -6.04
N ASP A 62 3.96 -29.34 -5.70
CA ASP A 62 3.58 -30.68 -5.31
C ASP A 62 3.31 -30.82 -3.81
N GLY A 63 4.10 -30.15 -2.96
CA GLY A 63 3.94 -30.21 -1.50
C GLY A 63 2.80 -29.34 -0.97
N ARG A 64 1.98 -29.89 -0.07
CA ARG A 64 0.91 -29.21 0.68
C ARG A 64 1.32 -28.83 2.10
N THR A 65 2.37 -29.47 2.61
CA THR A 65 2.93 -29.29 3.97
C THR A 65 4.44 -29.10 3.86
N VAL A 66 5.07 -28.59 4.93
CA VAL A 66 6.54 -28.49 5.00
C VAL A 66 7.18 -29.87 4.76
N ARG A 67 6.58 -30.91 5.37
CA ARG A 67 7.03 -32.30 5.25
C ARG A 67 7.00 -32.80 3.80
N GLU A 68 5.86 -32.66 3.13
CA GLU A 68 5.71 -33.11 1.73
C GLU A 68 6.68 -32.36 0.80
N ALA A 69 6.96 -31.09 1.10
CA ALA A 69 7.93 -30.29 0.36
C ALA A 69 9.36 -30.83 0.51
N VAL A 70 9.77 -31.15 1.75
CA VAL A 70 11.08 -31.73 2.04
C VAL A 70 11.20 -33.12 1.43
N GLU A 71 10.21 -34.00 1.60
CA GLU A 71 10.22 -35.35 1.05
C GLU A 71 10.32 -35.34 -0.48
N SER A 72 9.54 -34.49 -1.15
CA SER A 72 9.60 -34.32 -2.61
C SER A 72 10.99 -33.85 -3.05
N ALA A 73 11.55 -32.84 -2.37
CA ALA A 73 12.86 -32.30 -2.71
C ALA A 73 14.01 -33.29 -2.43
N VAL A 74 13.92 -34.07 -1.35
CA VAL A 74 14.86 -35.16 -1.05
C VAL A 74 14.81 -36.21 -2.15
N TYR A 75 13.62 -36.67 -2.53
CA TYR A 75 13.44 -37.66 -3.59
C TYR A 75 14.04 -37.19 -4.93
N GLU A 76 13.77 -35.94 -5.32
CA GLU A 76 14.38 -35.32 -6.50
C GLU A 76 15.91 -35.20 -6.39
N SER A 77 16.45 -34.99 -5.19
CA SER A 77 17.90 -34.89 -4.99
C SER A 77 18.62 -36.24 -5.04
N GLU A 78 18.04 -37.28 -4.44
CA GLU A 78 18.63 -38.63 -4.38
C GLU A 78 18.66 -39.27 -5.77
N THR A 79 17.61 -39.06 -6.56
CA THR A 79 17.56 -39.47 -7.97
C THR A 79 18.65 -38.81 -8.82
N ASN A 80 19.13 -37.63 -8.41
CA ASN A 80 20.18 -36.87 -9.08
C ASN A 80 21.55 -36.95 -8.37
N SER A 81 21.73 -37.85 -7.41
CA SER A 81 22.98 -37.98 -6.62
C SER A 81 23.43 -36.69 -5.91
N GLY A 82 22.47 -35.88 -5.47
CA GLY A 82 22.71 -34.62 -4.75
C GLY A 82 23.17 -34.84 -3.30
N SER A 83 23.96 -33.91 -2.78
CA SER A 83 24.30 -33.86 -1.35
C SER A 83 23.25 -33.07 -0.56
N VAL A 84 23.14 -33.31 0.75
CA VAL A 84 22.27 -32.53 1.66
C VAL A 84 22.54 -31.03 1.55
N LEU A 85 23.81 -30.65 1.39
CA LEU A 85 24.21 -29.25 1.18
C LEU A 85 23.70 -28.70 -0.15
N ALA A 86 23.74 -29.50 -1.22
CA ALA A 86 23.20 -29.09 -2.52
C ALA A 86 21.67 -28.91 -2.46
N LEU A 87 20.97 -29.81 -1.77
CA LEU A 87 19.53 -29.74 -1.56
C LEU A 87 19.13 -28.52 -0.73
N ARG A 88 19.80 -28.26 0.40
CA ARG A 88 19.57 -27.07 1.22
C ARG A 88 19.77 -25.78 0.42
N ASN A 89 20.81 -25.72 -0.40
CA ASN A 89 21.07 -24.59 -1.28
C ASN A 89 19.98 -24.41 -2.35
N TYR A 90 19.48 -25.49 -2.93
CA TYR A 90 18.39 -25.45 -3.90
C TYR A 90 17.10 -24.90 -3.27
N LEU A 91 16.68 -25.44 -2.13
CA LEU A 91 15.49 -24.99 -1.39
C LEU A 91 15.61 -23.51 -1.00
N GLY A 92 16.74 -23.13 -0.42
CA GLY A 92 17.01 -21.75 -0.02
C GLY A 92 16.99 -20.77 -1.19
N ARG A 93 17.69 -21.09 -2.30
CA ARG A 93 17.72 -20.23 -3.49
C ARG A 93 16.36 -20.07 -4.14
N SER A 94 15.58 -21.15 -4.18
CA SER A 94 14.24 -21.14 -4.78
C SER A 94 13.30 -20.23 -4.02
N ILE A 95 13.38 -20.18 -2.68
CA ILE A 95 12.57 -19.25 -1.88
C ILE A 95 13.12 -17.84 -1.96
N ASN A 96 14.45 -17.68 -1.83
CA ASN A 96 15.11 -16.37 -1.92
C ASN A 96 14.80 -15.67 -3.23
N GLU A 97 14.70 -16.37 -4.36
CA GLU A 97 14.34 -15.76 -5.64
C GLU A 97 13.00 -15.00 -5.59
N PHE A 98 12.02 -15.52 -4.84
CA PHE A 98 10.72 -14.85 -4.65
C PHE A 98 10.74 -13.85 -3.49
N THR A 99 11.59 -14.05 -2.48
CA THR A 99 11.86 -13.04 -1.46
C THR A 99 12.49 -11.80 -2.11
N ASP A 100 13.54 -11.96 -2.91
CA ASP A 100 14.21 -10.91 -3.68
C ASP A 100 13.21 -10.21 -4.61
N TYR A 101 12.36 -10.96 -5.32
CA TYR A 101 11.33 -10.36 -6.17
C TYR A 101 10.28 -9.57 -5.37
N ALA A 102 9.91 -10.06 -4.18
CA ALA A 102 9.01 -9.35 -3.27
C ALA A 102 9.68 -8.12 -2.65
N GLU A 103 10.98 -8.16 -2.39
CA GLU A 103 11.81 -7.04 -1.95
C GLU A 103 11.96 -5.99 -3.04
N ASP A 104 12.32 -6.38 -4.26
CA ASP A 104 12.41 -5.51 -5.43
C ASP A 104 11.07 -4.86 -5.73
N LYS A 105 9.96 -5.60 -5.63
CA LYS A 105 8.62 -5.00 -5.72
C LYS A 105 8.31 -4.07 -4.57
N LYS A 106 8.74 -4.36 -3.36
CA LYS A 106 8.63 -3.41 -2.24
C LYS A 106 9.48 -2.17 -2.49
N VAL A 107 10.64 -2.27 -3.13
CA VAL A 107 11.49 -1.14 -3.52
C VAL A 107 10.88 -0.34 -4.68
N GLU A 108 10.29 -0.98 -5.70
CA GLU A 108 9.53 -0.31 -6.76
C GLU A 108 8.27 0.39 -6.21
N VAL A 109 7.63 -0.23 -5.22
CA VAL A 109 6.47 0.34 -4.54
C VAL A 109 6.90 1.44 -3.56
N GLU A 110 8.00 1.32 -2.81
CA GLU A 110 8.55 2.38 -1.93
C GLU A 110 9.03 3.59 -2.71
N LEU A 111 9.63 3.41 -3.90
CA LEU A 111 9.94 4.50 -4.82
C LEU A 111 8.67 5.24 -5.32
N THR A 112 7.48 4.70 -5.04
CA THR A 112 6.18 5.31 -5.36
C THR A 112 5.19 5.26 -4.18
N TYR A 113 5.66 5.06 -2.93
CA TYR A 113 4.81 5.08 -1.74
C TYR A 113 5.22 6.28 -0.91
N ILE A 114 4.43 7.34 -1.02
CA ILE A 114 4.46 8.39 -0.01
C ILE A 114 3.84 7.76 1.25
N GLU A 115 4.66 7.16 2.10
CA GLU A 115 4.27 6.88 3.49
C GLU A 115 3.97 8.23 4.14
N SER A 116 2.68 8.60 4.17
CA SER A 116 2.23 9.74 4.94
C SER A 116 2.14 9.31 6.39
N GLN A 117 3.11 9.76 7.19
CA GLN A 117 3.04 9.69 8.64
C GLN A 117 1.97 10.69 9.11
N PHE A 118 0.73 10.24 9.25
CA PHE A 118 -0.35 11.07 9.75
C PHE A 118 -0.22 11.29 11.27
N PRO A 119 -0.29 12.54 11.76
CA PRO A 119 -0.24 12.82 13.18
C PRO A 119 -1.46 12.24 13.91
N SER A 120 -1.26 11.87 15.18
CA SER A 120 -2.27 11.26 16.06
C SER A 120 -3.52 12.12 16.29
N LYS A 121 -3.45 13.41 15.93
CA LYS A 121 -4.48 14.44 16.11
C LYS A 121 -5.56 14.51 15.04
N LEU A 122 -5.55 13.60 14.06
CA LEU A 122 -6.71 13.34 13.20
C LEU A 122 -7.83 12.74 14.05
N THR A 123 -8.66 13.63 14.60
CA THR A 123 -9.57 13.33 15.71
C THR A 123 -10.86 12.66 15.21
N TYR A 124 -11.15 12.71 13.91
CA TYR A 124 -12.36 12.11 13.36
C TYR A 124 -12.12 10.69 12.79
N THR A 125 -12.81 9.71 13.37
CA THR A 125 -12.79 8.29 12.96
C THR A 125 -13.07 8.08 11.47
N THR A 126 -13.85 8.98 10.86
CA THR A 126 -14.22 8.94 9.44
C THR A 126 -13.05 9.19 8.49
N ILE A 127 -12.03 9.96 8.91
CA ILE A 127 -10.85 10.22 8.06
C ILE A 127 -9.94 9.00 8.02
N LYS A 128 -9.70 8.37 9.17
CA LYS A 128 -8.94 7.11 9.27
C LYS A 128 -9.64 5.98 8.52
N SER A 129 -10.97 5.87 8.65
CA SER A 129 -11.74 4.84 7.92
C SER A 129 -11.75 5.08 6.40
N SER A 130 -11.74 6.34 5.96
CA SER A 130 -11.67 6.69 4.53
C SER A 130 -10.32 6.33 3.91
N LEU A 131 -9.21 6.51 4.63
CA LEU A 131 -7.87 6.09 4.22
C LEU A 131 -7.79 4.57 4.04
N VAL A 132 -8.16 3.81 5.07
CA VAL A 132 -8.20 2.34 5.04
C VAL A 132 -9.12 1.86 3.92
N SER A 133 -10.25 2.54 3.70
CA SER A 133 -11.17 2.21 2.61
C SER A 133 -10.56 2.43 1.23
N CYS A 134 -9.73 3.46 1.01
CA CYS A 134 -9.06 3.68 -0.28
C CYS A 134 -8.16 2.48 -0.64
N GLU A 135 -7.34 2.05 0.31
CA GLU A 135 -6.35 0.98 0.09
C GLU A 135 -7.03 -0.37 -0.13
N GLN A 136 -7.99 -0.73 0.74
CA GLN A 136 -8.77 -1.95 0.58
C GLN A 136 -9.54 -2.01 -0.74
N ARG A 137 -10.02 -0.88 -1.25
CA ARG A 137 -10.73 -0.83 -2.54
C ARG A 137 -9.78 -0.98 -3.71
N LEU A 138 -8.59 -0.39 -3.66
CA LEU A 138 -7.54 -0.63 -4.66
C LEU A 138 -7.18 -2.12 -4.73
N GLU A 139 -6.98 -2.76 -3.59
CA GLU A 139 -6.65 -4.20 -3.49
C GLU A 139 -7.75 -5.09 -4.05
N LYS A 140 -9.02 -4.72 -3.82
CA LYS A 140 -10.20 -5.46 -4.30
C LYS A 140 -10.58 -5.16 -5.76
N GLY A 141 -9.83 -4.31 -6.46
CA GLY A 141 -10.14 -3.91 -7.83
C GLY A 141 -11.32 -2.92 -7.98
N ASP A 142 -11.81 -2.36 -6.87
CA ASP A 142 -12.83 -1.31 -6.87
C ASP A 142 -12.19 0.07 -7.07
N TYR A 143 -11.64 0.29 -8.26
CA TYR A 143 -10.89 1.50 -8.59
C TYR A 143 -11.74 2.77 -8.53
N SER A 144 -13.02 2.66 -8.89
CA SER A 144 -13.97 3.77 -8.79
C SER A 144 -14.32 4.12 -7.36
N GLY A 145 -14.54 3.10 -6.52
CA GLY A 145 -14.78 3.31 -5.11
C GLY A 145 -13.55 3.93 -4.45
N ALA A 146 -12.34 3.47 -4.81
CA ALA A 146 -11.08 4.03 -4.31
C ALA A 146 -10.96 5.53 -4.65
N VAL A 147 -11.27 5.93 -5.88
CA VAL A 147 -11.30 7.34 -6.31
C VAL A 147 -12.33 8.17 -5.52
N THR A 148 -13.53 7.62 -5.33
CA THR A 148 -14.58 8.26 -4.52
C THR A 148 -14.11 8.46 -3.08
N SER A 149 -13.54 7.42 -2.46
CA SER A 149 -12.99 7.48 -1.11
C SER A 149 -11.85 8.49 -1.01
N ALA A 150 -10.97 8.58 -2.01
CA ALA A 150 -9.88 9.55 -2.05
C ALA A 150 -10.39 11.00 -2.11
N ARG A 151 -11.47 11.26 -2.85
CA ARG A 151 -12.14 12.57 -2.85
C ARG A 151 -12.74 12.89 -1.49
N THR A 152 -13.51 11.97 -0.90
CA THR A 152 -14.12 12.14 0.42
C THR A 152 -13.07 12.39 1.50
N LEU A 153 -11.91 11.74 1.38
CA LEU A 153 -10.78 11.94 2.26
C LEU A 153 -10.26 13.38 2.19
N VAL A 154 -9.98 13.92 1.01
CA VAL A 154 -9.51 15.32 0.86
C VAL A 154 -10.57 16.30 1.38
N GLU A 155 -11.86 16.06 1.09
CA GLU A 155 -12.96 16.89 1.62
C GLU A 155 -13.01 16.86 3.15
N GLY A 156 -12.89 15.68 3.77
CA GLY A 156 -12.88 15.50 5.21
C GLY A 156 -11.71 16.23 5.88
N VAL A 157 -10.51 16.12 5.31
CA VAL A 157 -9.33 16.83 5.81
C VAL A 157 -9.46 18.34 5.68
N CYS A 158 -9.95 18.84 4.54
CA CYS A 158 -10.19 20.28 4.39
C CYS A 158 -11.19 20.80 5.42
N LYS A 159 -12.28 20.07 5.65
CA LYS A 159 -13.28 20.43 6.68
C LYS A 159 -12.68 20.42 8.08
N GLU A 160 -11.90 19.38 8.42
CA GLU A 160 -11.22 19.26 9.72
C GLU A 160 -10.33 20.48 9.99
N ILE A 161 -9.47 20.83 9.03
CA ILE A 161 -8.59 22.00 9.16
C ILE A 161 -9.42 23.27 9.39
N LEU A 162 -10.51 23.45 8.64
CA LEU A 162 -11.39 24.61 8.77
C LEU A 162 -12.15 24.67 10.11
N THR A 163 -12.32 23.56 10.85
CA THR A 163 -12.91 23.61 12.20
C THR A 163 -12.08 24.44 13.18
N HIS A 164 -10.78 24.63 12.89
CA HIS A 164 -9.89 25.46 13.69
C HIS A 164 -9.93 26.96 13.33
N PHE A 165 -10.75 27.34 12.36
CA PHE A 165 -10.98 28.72 11.91
C PHE A 165 -12.48 29.05 12.03
N PRO A 166 -13.00 29.27 13.24
CA PRO A 166 -14.44 29.41 13.51
C PRO A 166 -15.13 30.56 12.75
N GLU A 167 -14.37 31.54 12.29
CA GLU A 167 -14.80 32.65 11.46
C GLU A 167 -15.08 32.26 9.99
N VAL A 168 -14.63 31.08 9.55
CA VAL A 168 -14.80 30.62 8.18
C VAL A 168 -16.16 29.94 8.03
N GLU A 169 -17.11 30.65 7.42
CA GLU A 169 -18.41 30.08 7.09
C GLU A 169 -18.27 28.98 6.02
N ILE A 170 -18.79 27.79 6.31
CA ILE A 170 -18.87 26.64 5.40
C ILE A 170 -20.33 26.40 5.05
N LYS A 171 -20.69 26.58 3.78
CA LYS A 171 -22.03 26.27 3.28
C LYS A 171 -22.21 24.76 3.12
N ASP A 172 -23.44 24.27 3.32
CA ASP A 172 -23.75 22.83 3.20
C ASP A 172 -23.43 22.23 1.82
N ASN A 173 -23.55 23.03 0.76
CA ASN A 173 -23.32 22.62 -0.63
C ASN A 173 -21.94 23.02 -1.18
N ILE A 174 -20.98 23.31 -0.29
CA ILE A 174 -19.63 23.70 -0.72
C ILE A 174 -18.95 22.58 -1.49
N THR A 175 -18.32 22.94 -2.60
CA THR A 175 -17.56 21.99 -3.43
C THR A 175 -16.13 21.79 -2.91
N LEU A 176 -15.50 20.67 -3.24
CA LEU A 176 -14.10 20.40 -2.88
C LEU A 176 -13.14 21.53 -3.32
N PRO A 177 -13.18 22.05 -4.56
CA PRO A 177 -12.36 23.20 -4.96
C PRO A 177 -12.55 24.45 -4.08
N GLN A 178 -13.79 24.72 -3.66
CA GLN A 178 -14.10 25.85 -2.78
C GLN A 178 -13.61 25.64 -1.35
N LEU A 179 -13.74 24.41 -0.82
CA LEU A 179 -13.16 24.02 0.47
C LEU A 179 -11.64 24.20 0.47
N PHE A 180 -10.97 23.66 -0.55
CA PHE A 180 -9.52 23.74 -0.68
C PHE A 180 -9.04 25.19 -0.76
N LYS A 181 -9.73 26.03 -1.54
CA LYS A 181 -9.42 27.47 -1.61
C LYS A 181 -9.51 28.16 -0.25
N LYS A 182 -10.55 27.86 0.56
CA LYS A 182 -10.69 28.39 1.92
C LYS A 182 -9.53 27.94 2.82
N VAL A 183 -9.13 26.67 2.75
CA VAL A 183 -7.96 26.17 3.50
C VAL A 183 -6.70 26.94 3.11
N GLN A 184 -6.44 27.11 1.81
CA GLN A 184 -5.25 27.85 1.35
C GLN A 184 -5.20 29.29 1.87
N GLN A 185 -6.34 29.98 1.90
CA GLN A 185 -6.44 31.34 2.41
C GLN A 185 -6.09 31.44 3.90
N ASN A 186 -6.52 30.46 4.70
CA ASN A 186 -6.32 30.47 6.16
C ASN A 186 -4.96 29.90 6.58
N LEU A 187 -4.32 29.10 5.72
CA LEU A 187 -2.97 28.59 5.92
C LEU A 187 -1.89 29.45 5.26
N ASN A 188 -2.17 30.70 4.87
CA ASN A 188 -1.22 31.57 4.16
C ASN A 188 -0.58 30.88 2.92
N LEU A 189 -1.33 30.03 2.23
CA LEU A 189 -0.93 29.30 1.02
C LEU A 189 -1.62 29.87 -0.23
N ALA A 190 -2.26 31.03 -0.13
CA ALA A 190 -2.97 31.61 -1.25
C ALA A 190 -1.96 32.04 -2.33
N PRO A 191 -2.06 31.59 -3.59
CA PRO A 191 -1.06 31.89 -4.62
C PRO A 191 -0.92 33.39 -4.95
N ASN A 192 -1.91 34.20 -4.57
CA ASN A 192 -1.89 35.66 -4.71
C ASN A 192 -1.15 36.37 -3.56
N ASP A 193 -0.65 35.65 -2.56
CA ASP A 193 0.17 36.22 -1.48
C ASP A 193 1.53 36.68 -2.04
N GLU A 194 1.81 37.98 -1.99
CA GLU A 194 3.05 38.56 -2.50
C GLU A 194 4.30 38.09 -1.76
N THR A 195 4.15 37.60 -0.52
CA THR A 195 5.27 37.10 0.30
C THR A 195 5.77 35.72 -0.12
N LEU A 196 4.98 34.98 -0.92
CA LEU A 196 5.37 33.67 -1.42
C LEU A 196 6.29 33.77 -2.64
N GLU A 197 7.34 32.96 -2.65
CA GLU A 197 8.26 32.84 -3.79
C GLU A 197 7.53 32.36 -5.05
N ARG A 198 7.96 32.86 -6.21
CA ARG A 198 7.35 32.54 -7.52
C ARG A 198 7.29 31.02 -7.79
N ASN A 199 8.39 30.31 -7.56
CA ASN A 199 8.46 28.87 -7.83
C ASN A 199 7.50 28.09 -6.92
N LEU A 200 7.34 28.51 -5.66
CA LEU A 200 6.38 27.91 -4.74
C LEU A 200 4.93 28.17 -5.18
N LYS A 201 4.63 29.37 -5.68
CA LYS A 201 3.30 29.68 -6.26
C LYS A 201 2.97 28.75 -7.43
N ASP A 202 3.93 28.46 -8.30
CA ASP A 202 3.73 27.55 -9.42
C ASP A 202 3.39 26.12 -8.97
N VAL A 203 4.06 25.63 -7.92
CA VAL A 203 3.75 24.34 -7.29
C VAL A 203 2.35 24.34 -6.67
N LEU A 204 1.98 25.40 -5.93
CA LEU A 204 0.66 25.54 -5.32
C LEU A 204 -0.46 25.62 -6.39
N ASN A 205 -0.21 26.29 -7.51
CA ASN A 205 -1.12 26.32 -8.65
C ASN A 205 -1.26 24.93 -9.30
N GLY A 206 -0.20 24.14 -9.35
CA GLY A 206 -0.24 22.73 -9.73
C GLY A 206 -1.14 21.92 -8.78
N LEU A 207 -1.00 22.14 -7.47
CA LEU A 207 -1.81 21.47 -6.45
C LEU A 207 -3.31 21.80 -6.60
N ILE A 208 -3.65 23.05 -6.92
CA ILE A 208 -5.04 23.46 -7.24
C ILE A 208 -5.59 22.65 -8.42
N LYS A 209 -4.80 22.49 -9.50
CA LYS A 209 -5.23 21.69 -10.65
C LYS A 209 -5.45 20.22 -10.30
N ILE A 210 -4.58 19.65 -9.45
CA ILE A 210 -4.72 18.28 -8.95
C ILE A 210 -6.03 18.12 -8.17
N VAL A 211 -6.31 19.01 -7.21
CA VAL A 211 -7.53 18.95 -6.38
C VAL A 211 -8.78 19.13 -7.23
N ASN A 212 -8.76 20.04 -8.21
CA ASN A 212 -9.86 20.18 -9.17
C ASN A 212 -10.07 18.90 -9.98
N GLY A 213 -8.98 18.29 -10.47
CA GLY A 213 -9.03 16.99 -11.14
C GLY A 213 -9.68 15.92 -10.28
N ILE A 214 -9.24 15.76 -9.01
CA ILE A 214 -9.82 14.83 -8.04
C ILE A 214 -11.33 15.08 -7.85
N ALA A 215 -11.76 16.35 -7.78
CA ALA A 215 -13.17 16.72 -7.66
C ALA A 215 -14.00 16.37 -8.90
N GLU A 216 -13.39 16.32 -10.07
CA GLU A 216 -14.06 16.09 -11.35
C GLU A 216 -13.97 14.64 -11.84
N VAL A 217 -13.05 13.82 -11.29
CA VAL A 217 -12.96 12.39 -11.63
C VAL A 217 -14.26 11.71 -11.22
N ARG A 218 -15.14 11.53 -12.20
CA ARG A 218 -16.43 10.87 -12.03
C ARG A 218 -16.40 9.53 -12.75
N ASN A 219 -16.81 8.49 -12.05
CA ASN A 219 -17.23 7.28 -12.72
C ASN A 219 -18.68 7.47 -13.19
N LYS A 220 -18.90 7.54 -14.51
CA LYS A 220 -20.26 7.54 -15.05
C LYS A 220 -20.75 6.10 -15.12
N TYR A 221 -21.40 5.63 -14.06
CA TYR A 221 -22.39 4.55 -14.18
C TYR A 221 -23.77 5.21 -14.28
N GLY A 222 -24.34 5.16 -15.48
CA GLY A 222 -25.71 5.57 -15.75
C GLY A 222 -26.24 4.72 -16.89
N ASP A 223 -27.38 4.07 -16.66
CA ASP A 223 -28.00 3.12 -17.58
C ASP A 223 -28.10 3.65 -19.02
N ALA A 224 -27.87 2.73 -19.96
CA ALA A 224 -28.04 2.84 -21.42
C ALA A 224 -26.82 3.17 -22.30
N HIS A 225 -25.63 3.51 -21.76
CA HIS A 225 -24.42 3.62 -22.59
C HIS A 225 -23.15 3.08 -21.90
N PRO A 226 -22.27 2.34 -22.59
CA PRO A 226 -20.98 1.93 -22.02
C PRO A 226 -20.16 3.18 -21.63
N PRO A 227 -19.54 3.20 -20.44
CA PRO A 227 -18.78 4.34 -19.97
C PRO A 227 -17.62 4.64 -20.92
N LYS A 228 -17.50 5.89 -21.37
CA LYS A 228 -16.41 6.31 -22.28
C LYS A 228 -15.02 6.18 -21.67
N ASN A 229 -14.88 6.30 -20.35
CA ASN A 229 -13.60 6.28 -19.64
C ASN A 229 -13.72 5.38 -18.40
N LEU A 230 -13.28 4.13 -18.51
CA LEU A 230 -13.18 3.21 -17.37
C LEU A 230 -11.99 3.63 -16.48
N ILE A 231 -12.22 3.78 -15.18
CA ILE A 231 -11.13 3.99 -14.22
C ILE A 231 -10.41 2.65 -14.05
N MET A 232 -9.13 2.64 -14.43
CA MET A 232 -8.23 1.49 -14.34
C MET A 232 -7.33 1.65 -13.11
N GLU A 233 -6.63 0.58 -12.74
CA GLU A 233 -5.75 0.55 -11.58
C GLU A 233 -4.77 1.73 -11.52
N HIS A 234 -4.06 2.01 -12.61
CA HIS A 234 -3.09 3.10 -12.65
C HIS A 234 -3.74 4.48 -12.50
N HIS A 235 -4.94 4.69 -13.05
CA HIS A 235 -5.71 5.93 -12.85
C HIS A 235 -6.10 6.10 -11.38
N ALA A 236 -6.59 5.04 -10.74
CA ALA A 236 -6.98 5.10 -9.33
C ALA A 236 -5.79 5.28 -8.41
N LYS A 237 -4.66 4.61 -8.66
CA LYS A 237 -3.41 4.80 -7.91
C LYS A 237 -2.92 6.25 -8.00
N LEU A 238 -2.93 6.85 -9.19
CA LEU A 238 -2.55 8.26 -9.38
C LEU A 238 -3.43 9.19 -8.54
N VAL A 239 -4.75 9.02 -8.58
CA VAL A 239 -5.69 9.85 -7.82
C VAL A 239 -5.50 9.66 -6.31
N VAL A 240 -5.43 8.42 -5.83
CA VAL A 240 -5.26 8.10 -4.40
C VAL A 240 -3.95 8.67 -3.86
N ASN A 241 -2.83 8.49 -4.57
CA ASN A 241 -1.53 8.99 -4.12
C ASN A 241 -1.44 10.53 -4.20
N SER A 242 -2.08 11.13 -5.21
CA SER A 242 -2.21 12.59 -5.28
C SER A 242 -3.00 13.14 -4.09
N SER A 243 -4.13 12.50 -3.75
CA SER A 243 -4.92 12.84 -2.55
C SER A 243 -4.08 12.72 -1.28
N LYS A 244 -3.32 11.63 -1.10
CA LYS A 244 -2.41 11.43 0.05
C LYS A 244 -1.38 12.56 0.15
N THR A 245 -0.78 12.96 -0.97
CA THR A 245 0.18 14.07 -1.02
C THR A 245 -0.45 15.40 -0.59
N VAL A 246 -1.65 15.69 -1.11
CA VAL A 246 -2.40 16.91 -0.76
C VAL A 246 -2.67 16.97 0.73
N ILE A 247 -3.23 15.89 1.31
CA ILE A 247 -3.63 15.89 2.72
C ILE A 247 -2.42 15.95 3.66
N ASP A 248 -1.32 15.26 3.34
CA ASP A 248 -0.10 15.29 4.13
C ASP A 248 0.49 16.72 4.19
N PHE A 249 0.59 17.37 3.02
CA PHE A 249 1.07 18.74 2.93
C PHE A 249 0.18 19.72 3.71
N LEU A 250 -1.15 19.63 3.56
CA LEU A 250 -2.08 20.52 4.26
C LEU A 250 -1.99 20.37 5.78
N PHE A 251 -1.95 19.14 6.29
CA PHE A 251 -1.84 18.89 7.72
C PHE A 251 -0.52 19.38 8.29
N LYS A 252 0.60 19.01 7.68
CA LYS A 252 1.93 19.45 8.15
C LYS A 252 2.07 20.97 8.12
N THR A 253 1.48 21.62 7.11
CA THR A 253 1.44 23.08 7.06
C THR A 253 0.62 23.66 8.21
N TYR A 254 -0.57 23.11 8.48
CA TYR A 254 -1.42 23.54 9.59
C TYR A 254 -0.70 23.36 10.94
N GLU A 255 -0.13 22.19 11.21
CA GLU A 255 0.59 21.90 12.46
C GLU A 255 1.76 22.86 12.65
N TYR A 256 2.61 23.00 11.64
CA TYR A 256 3.74 23.92 11.66
C TYR A 256 3.32 25.35 11.98
N GLN A 257 2.28 25.86 11.33
CA GLN A 257 1.81 27.23 11.54
C GLN A 257 1.12 27.40 12.90
N ASN A 258 0.43 26.37 13.38
CA ASN A 258 -0.19 26.38 14.70
C ASN A 258 0.86 26.39 15.82
N GLU A 259 1.91 25.57 15.70
CA GLU A 259 3.05 25.53 16.64
C GLU A 259 3.81 26.87 16.69
N ARG A 260 3.97 27.53 15.53
CA ARG A 260 4.64 28.83 15.44
C ARG A 260 3.74 30.02 15.75
N GLY A 261 2.43 29.81 15.94
CA GLY A 261 1.46 30.88 16.18
C GLY A 261 1.31 31.85 15.00
N THR A 262 1.63 31.41 13.77
CA THR A 262 1.57 32.25 12.56
C THR A 262 0.22 32.22 11.87
N LEU A 263 -0.72 31.39 12.35
CA LEU A 263 -2.10 31.41 11.91
C LEU A 263 -2.71 32.75 12.31
N LYS A 264 -3.23 33.49 11.32
CA LYS A 264 -3.93 34.76 11.56
C LYS A 264 -5.21 34.47 12.34
N LYS A 265 -5.14 34.53 13.67
CA LYS A 265 -6.32 34.68 14.52
C LYS A 265 -6.76 36.14 14.42
N ASN A 266 -7.56 36.46 13.41
CA ASN A 266 -8.12 37.81 13.32
C ASN A 266 -9.05 38.00 14.52
N SER A 267 -8.76 39.02 15.32
CA SER A 267 -9.57 39.48 16.46
C SER A 267 -10.86 40.13 15.98
#